data_AF-A0A9D8S6V1-F1
#
_entry.id   AF-A0A9D8S6V1-F1
#
_cell.length_a   1.000
_cell.length_b   1.000
_cell.length_c   1.000
_cell.angle_alpha   90.00
_cell.angle_beta   90.00
_cell.angle_gamma   90.00
#
_symmetry.space_group_name_H-M   'P 1'
#
loop_
_entity.id
_entity.type
_entity.pdbx_description
1 polymer ?
#
loop_
_entity_poly.entity_id
_entity_poly.type
_entity_poly.pdbx_seq_one_letter_code
_entity_poly.pdbx_strand_id
1 'polypeptide(L)'
;MTESSAIKSLVRYAIREHLISPLDEKWAINRLLERMKMDSFDMDAEVFESESLENLLKVLLDYACENGLCEDSVVYRDLFDTKIMGVLTPRPSRVIENFFEFYKSSPQEATKYFYHVARRSNYIREYRIRNDVKWVTSTEYGDIDITINLSKPEKDPKAIAAALKMKQSSYPLCMLCPENEGYAGRVNHPARQNHRVIPMILGSENWCLQYSPYVYYNEHCIVFNEKHVPMKITKEGFKRLFSFVEKFPHYFVGSNADLPIVGGSVLTHDHYQGGNYTFAMAKAPIETLVSFDGFDDVTAGIVCWPMSVIRLVGENTASICDLAGKILDKWRS
;
A
#
# COMPACT_ATOMS: atom_id res chain seq x y z
N MET A 1 -9.75 -25.34 -18.00
CA MET A 1 -9.67 -24.02 -18.66
C MET A 1 -8.40 -24.00 -19.50
N THR A 2 -8.46 -23.57 -20.76
CA THR A 2 -7.26 -23.42 -21.62
C THR A 2 -6.57 -22.08 -21.35
N GLU A 3 -5.33 -21.92 -21.80
CA GLU A 3 -4.58 -20.66 -21.70
C GLU A 3 -5.25 -19.54 -22.49
N SER A 4 -5.78 -19.85 -23.69
CA SER A 4 -6.53 -18.87 -24.49
C SER A 4 -7.79 -18.40 -23.76
N SER A 5 -8.54 -19.33 -23.13
CA SER A 5 -9.68 -18.97 -22.29
C SER A 5 -9.28 -18.14 -21.07
N ALA A 6 -8.16 -18.47 -20.41
CA ALA A 6 -7.66 -17.73 -19.26
C ALA A 6 -7.23 -16.29 -19.63
N ILE A 7 -6.49 -16.11 -20.74
CA ILE A 7 -6.09 -14.79 -21.26
C ILE A 7 -7.34 -13.97 -21.61
N LYS A 8 -8.27 -14.54 -22.38
CA LYS A 8 -9.48 -13.82 -22.81
C LYS A 8 -10.34 -13.42 -21.61
N SER A 9 -10.53 -14.32 -20.65
CA SER A 9 -11.28 -14.06 -19.42
C SER A 9 -10.59 -13.01 -18.54
N LEU A 10 -9.25 -13.02 -18.49
CA LEU A 10 -8.47 -12.02 -17.74
C LEU A 10 -8.57 -10.62 -18.36
N VAL A 11 -8.58 -10.51 -19.69
CA VAL A 11 -8.79 -9.24 -20.38
C VAL A 11 -10.22 -8.73 -20.17
N ARG A 12 -11.22 -9.62 -20.21
CA ARG A 12 -12.62 -9.28 -19.90
C ARG A 12 -12.80 -8.82 -18.46
N TYR A 13 -12.13 -9.48 -17.52
CA TYR A 13 -12.02 -9.04 -16.13
C TYR A 13 -11.47 -7.61 -16.05
N ALA A 14 -10.34 -7.32 -16.69
CA ALA A 14 -9.74 -5.98 -16.65
C ALA A 14 -10.63 -4.88 -17.25
N ILE A 15 -11.39 -5.19 -18.31
CA ILE A 15 -12.38 -4.28 -18.89
C ILE A 15 -13.53 -4.03 -17.91
N ARG A 16 -14.09 -5.09 -17.33
CA ARG A 16 -15.21 -5.02 -16.38
C ARG A 16 -14.85 -4.23 -15.11
N GLU A 17 -13.63 -4.41 -14.62
CA GLU A 17 -13.12 -3.66 -13.46
C GLU A 17 -12.60 -2.26 -13.82
N HIS A 18 -12.77 -1.82 -15.06
CA HIS A 18 -12.35 -0.51 -15.58
C HIS A 18 -10.84 -0.23 -15.45
N LEU A 19 -10.01 -1.28 -15.51
CA LEU A 19 -8.55 -1.14 -15.54
C LEU A 19 -8.04 -0.76 -16.93
N ILE A 20 -8.72 -1.25 -17.98
CA ILE A 20 -8.42 -0.93 -19.38
C ILE A 20 -9.71 -0.59 -20.14
N SER A 21 -9.58 0.09 -21.28
CA SER A 21 -10.72 0.35 -22.17
C SER A 21 -11.11 -0.92 -22.94
N PRO A 22 -12.40 -1.12 -23.30
CA PRO A 22 -12.79 -2.14 -24.28
C PRO A 22 -12.05 -2.00 -25.62
N LEU A 23 -11.66 -0.77 -25.98
CA LEU A 23 -10.88 -0.49 -27.20
C LEU A 23 -9.46 -1.08 -27.14
N ASP A 24 -8.95 -1.34 -25.94
CA ASP A 24 -7.61 -1.91 -25.72
C ASP A 24 -7.61 -3.44 -25.70
N GLU A 25 -8.76 -4.11 -25.89
CA GLU A 25 -8.89 -5.56 -25.76
C GLU A 25 -7.85 -6.32 -26.60
N LYS A 26 -7.78 -6.03 -27.91
CA LYS A 26 -6.82 -6.68 -28.82
C LYS A 26 -5.37 -6.36 -28.45
N TRP A 27 -5.12 -5.12 -28.01
CA TRP A 27 -3.79 -4.70 -27.58
C TRP A 27 -3.36 -5.48 -26.33
N ALA A 28 -4.24 -5.59 -25.33
CA ALA A 28 -4.01 -6.31 -24.09
C ALA A 28 -3.75 -7.80 -24.34
N ILE A 29 -4.57 -8.45 -25.17
CA ILE A 29 -4.33 -9.85 -25.58
C ILE A 29 -2.94 -9.99 -26.20
N ASN A 30 -2.58 -9.17 -27.18
CA ASN A 30 -1.27 -9.25 -27.84
C ASN A 30 -0.10 -9.01 -26.87
N ARG A 31 -0.25 -8.11 -25.90
CA ARG A 31 0.76 -7.89 -24.86
C ARG A 31 0.86 -9.06 -23.90
N LEU A 32 -0.24 -9.71 -23.55
CA LEU A 32 -0.22 -10.93 -22.73
C LEU A 32 0.45 -12.09 -23.48
N LEU A 33 0.11 -12.32 -24.74
CA LEU A 33 0.76 -13.34 -25.59
C LEU A 33 2.28 -13.13 -25.67
N GLU A 34 2.74 -11.89 -25.87
CA GLU A 34 4.17 -11.55 -25.83
C GLU A 34 4.83 -11.97 -24.50
N ARG A 35 4.16 -11.74 -23.37
CA ARG A 35 4.68 -12.07 -22.03
C ARG A 35 4.67 -13.57 -21.76
N MET A 36 3.70 -14.28 -22.33
CA MET A 36 3.54 -15.73 -22.28
C MET A 36 4.37 -16.46 -23.35
N LYS A 37 5.04 -15.74 -24.26
CA LYS A 37 5.75 -16.32 -25.42
C LYS A 37 4.88 -17.28 -26.24
N MET A 38 3.62 -16.90 -26.45
CA MET A 38 2.66 -17.67 -27.24
C MET A 38 2.49 -17.04 -28.62
N ASP A 39 2.63 -17.85 -29.67
CA ASP A 39 2.45 -17.42 -31.06
C ASP A 39 1.04 -17.72 -31.61
N SER A 40 0.23 -18.47 -30.87
CA SER A 40 -1.15 -18.85 -31.22
C SER A 40 -2.13 -18.47 -30.12
N PHE A 41 -3.31 -17.99 -30.52
CA PHE A 41 -4.41 -17.66 -29.62
C PHE A 41 -5.75 -18.03 -30.27
N ASP A 42 -6.58 -18.75 -29.54
CA ASP A 42 -7.93 -19.10 -29.98
C ASP A 42 -8.89 -17.93 -29.68
N MET A 43 -9.30 -17.23 -30.73
CA MET A 43 -10.25 -16.11 -30.64
C MET A 43 -11.64 -16.55 -30.19
N ASP A 44 -12.02 -17.80 -30.42
CA ASP A 44 -13.33 -18.37 -30.08
C ASP A 44 -13.32 -19.04 -28.70
N ALA A 45 -12.19 -18.98 -27.99
CA ALA A 45 -12.05 -19.53 -26.65
C ALA A 45 -13.17 -19.03 -25.71
N GLU A 46 -13.67 -19.95 -24.89
CA GLU A 46 -14.72 -19.69 -23.91
C GLU A 46 -14.26 -18.65 -22.88
N VAL A 47 -15.17 -17.74 -22.51
CA VAL A 47 -14.96 -16.69 -21.51
C VAL A 47 -15.66 -17.08 -20.22
N PHE A 48 -14.89 -17.15 -19.14
CA PHE A 48 -15.38 -17.48 -17.80
C PHE A 48 -15.56 -16.19 -16.99
N GLU A 49 -16.67 -15.48 -17.22
CA GLU A 49 -16.93 -14.17 -16.58
C GLU A 49 -16.92 -14.21 -15.04
N SER A 50 -17.40 -15.32 -14.45
CA SER A 50 -17.49 -15.50 -12.99
C SER A 50 -16.23 -16.10 -12.35
N GLU A 51 -15.18 -16.38 -13.13
CA GLU A 51 -13.96 -16.95 -12.58
C GLU A 51 -13.20 -15.95 -11.71
N SER A 52 -12.57 -16.46 -10.65
CA SER A 52 -11.75 -15.64 -9.77
C SER A 52 -10.44 -15.22 -10.44
N LEU A 53 -9.98 -14.00 -10.16
CA LEU A 53 -8.69 -13.50 -10.63
C LEU A 53 -7.54 -14.45 -10.26
N GLU A 54 -7.59 -15.03 -9.06
CA GLU A 54 -6.60 -16.01 -8.58
C GLU A 54 -6.54 -17.24 -9.49
N ASN A 55 -7.67 -17.83 -9.85
CA ASN A 55 -7.71 -19.01 -10.72
C ASN A 55 -7.26 -18.69 -12.14
N LEU A 56 -7.67 -17.54 -12.70
CA LEU A 56 -7.20 -17.10 -14.02
C LEU A 56 -5.68 -16.95 -14.05
N LEU A 57 -5.11 -16.28 -13.04
CA LEU A 57 -3.65 -16.11 -12.92
C LEU A 57 -2.96 -17.45 -12.65
N LYS A 58 -3.57 -18.34 -11.87
CA LYS A 58 -3.02 -19.69 -11.62
C LYS A 58 -2.80 -20.46 -12.91
N VAL A 59 -3.79 -20.50 -13.82
CA VAL A 59 -3.65 -21.20 -15.12
C VAL A 59 -2.46 -20.64 -15.91
N LEU A 60 -2.33 -19.32 -15.99
CA LEU A 60 -1.23 -18.68 -16.71
C LEU A 60 0.13 -18.91 -16.04
N LEU A 61 0.17 -18.92 -14.71
CA LEU A 61 1.40 -19.17 -13.94
C LEU A 61 1.85 -20.63 -14.05
N ASP A 62 0.91 -21.59 -14.05
CA ASP A 62 1.21 -23.01 -14.26
C ASP A 62 1.84 -23.21 -15.64
N TYR A 63 1.21 -22.67 -16.70
CA TYR A 63 1.78 -22.67 -18.04
C TYR A 63 3.18 -22.03 -18.08
N ALA A 64 3.36 -20.88 -17.42
CA ALA A 64 4.65 -20.20 -17.38
C ALA A 64 5.74 -21.03 -16.73
N CYS A 65 5.42 -21.79 -15.67
CA CYS A 65 6.36 -22.70 -15.02
C CYS A 65 6.68 -23.90 -15.91
N GLU A 66 5.64 -24.56 -16.46
CA GLU A 66 5.77 -25.75 -17.32
C GLU A 66 6.59 -25.48 -18.59
N ASN A 67 6.52 -24.26 -19.12
CA ASN A 67 7.24 -23.83 -20.32
C ASN A 67 8.54 -23.06 -20.01
N GLY A 68 9.01 -23.07 -18.75
CA GLY A 68 10.29 -22.48 -18.37
C GLY A 68 10.38 -20.95 -18.49
N LEU A 69 9.25 -20.25 -18.43
CA LEU A 69 9.19 -18.79 -18.44
C LEU A 69 9.48 -18.18 -17.05
N CYS A 70 9.22 -18.94 -15.98
CA CYS A 70 9.63 -18.65 -14.62
C CYS A 70 9.89 -19.96 -13.84
N GLU A 71 10.59 -19.86 -12.70
CA GLU A 71 10.75 -21.02 -11.81
C GLU A 71 9.48 -21.25 -10.99
N ASP A 72 9.18 -22.51 -10.69
CA ASP A 72 8.05 -22.89 -9.84
C ASP A 72 8.38 -22.68 -8.36
N SER A 73 8.30 -21.41 -7.93
CA SER A 73 8.38 -21.01 -6.53
C SER A 73 7.53 -19.76 -6.28
N VAL A 74 7.19 -19.50 -5.02
CA VAL A 74 6.38 -18.34 -4.64
C VAL A 74 6.97 -17.02 -5.16
N VAL A 75 8.28 -16.81 -5.02
CA VAL A 75 8.92 -15.54 -5.42
C VAL A 75 8.86 -15.32 -6.93
N TYR A 76 9.22 -16.33 -7.72
CA TYR A 76 9.25 -16.19 -9.18
C TYR A 76 7.85 -16.14 -9.79
N ARG A 77 6.90 -16.89 -9.22
CA ARG A 77 5.49 -16.79 -9.60
C ARG A 77 4.93 -15.40 -9.28
N ASP A 78 5.27 -14.81 -8.14
CA ASP A 78 4.86 -13.43 -7.81
C ASP A 78 5.43 -12.38 -8.76
N LEU A 79 6.69 -12.53 -9.19
CA LEU A 79 7.28 -11.66 -10.20
C LEU A 79 6.54 -11.78 -11.54
N PHE A 80 6.26 -13.00 -11.98
CA PHE A 80 5.59 -13.24 -13.26
C PHE A 80 4.11 -12.84 -13.25
N ASP A 81 3.42 -13.10 -12.15
CA ASP A 81 2.05 -12.65 -11.88
C ASP A 81 1.93 -11.12 -11.99
N THR A 82 2.85 -10.40 -11.33
CA THR A 82 2.92 -8.95 -11.40
C THR A 82 3.21 -8.46 -12.82
N LYS A 83 4.02 -9.20 -13.58
CA LYS A 83 4.34 -8.91 -14.99
C LYS A 83 3.12 -9.06 -15.90
N ILE A 84 2.27 -10.06 -15.65
CA ILE A 84 0.97 -10.24 -16.34
C ILE A 84 0.05 -9.06 -15.99
N MET A 85 -0.19 -8.83 -14.71
CA MET A 85 -1.13 -7.79 -14.27
C MET A 85 -0.66 -6.37 -14.59
N GLY A 86 0.65 -6.15 -14.72
CA GLY A 86 1.21 -4.88 -15.17
C GLY A 86 0.76 -4.46 -16.58
N VAL A 87 0.46 -5.42 -17.47
CA VAL A 87 -0.12 -5.14 -18.80
C VAL A 87 -1.52 -4.55 -18.68
N LEU A 88 -2.28 -5.05 -17.71
CA LEU A 88 -3.69 -4.72 -17.50
C LEU A 88 -3.87 -3.58 -16.50
N THR A 89 -2.79 -3.01 -15.97
CA THR A 89 -2.87 -1.90 -15.02
C THR A 89 -2.74 -0.58 -15.80
N PRO A 90 -3.70 0.36 -15.65
CA PRO A 90 -3.66 1.62 -16.39
C PRO A 90 -2.39 2.42 -16.11
N ARG A 91 -1.92 3.24 -17.06
CA ARG A 91 -0.69 4.04 -16.89
C ARG A 91 -0.81 5.02 -15.70
N PRO A 92 0.31 5.39 -15.06
CA PRO A 92 0.31 6.33 -13.93
C PRO A 92 -0.46 7.63 -14.22
N SER A 93 -0.22 8.26 -15.38
CA SER A 93 -0.91 9.49 -15.77
C SER A 93 -2.44 9.34 -15.75
N ARG A 94 -2.96 8.22 -16.26
CA ARG A 94 -4.41 7.96 -16.30
C ARG A 94 -4.99 7.75 -14.90
N VAL A 95 -4.26 7.06 -14.03
CA VAL A 95 -4.69 6.86 -12.63
C VAL A 95 -4.69 8.18 -11.87
N ILE A 96 -3.68 9.02 -12.08
CA ILE A 96 -3.57 10.35 -11.47
C ILE A 96 -4.68 11.28 -11.97
N GLU A 97 -4.92 11.34 -13.29
CA GLU A 97 -6.02 12.11 -13.90
C GLU A 97 -7.37 11.72 -13.30
N ASN A 98 -7.68 10.42 -13.28
CA ASN A 98 -8.94 9.93 -12.74
C ASN A 98 -9.06 10.21 -11.24
N PHE A 99 -7.98 10.03 -10.47
CA PHE A 99 -7.96 10.32 -9.04
C PHE A 99 -8.38 11.77 -8.78
N PHE A 100 -7.76 12.73 -9.47
CA PHE A 100 -8.09 14.14 -9.30
C PHE A 100 -9.45 14.51 -9.90
N GLU A 101 -9.94 13.78 -10.91
CA GLU A 101 -11.32 13.93 -11.39
C GLU A 101 -12.34 13.54 -10.30
N PHE A 102 -12.17 12.37 -9.68
CA PHE A 102 -13.02 11.95 -8.55
C PHE A 102 -12.85 12.85 -7.33
N TYR A 103 -11.65 13.41 -7.12
CA TYR A 103 -11.37 14.32 -6.02
C TYR A 103 -12.20 15.61 -6.10
N LYS A 104 -12.57 16.07 -7.30
CA LYS A 104 -13.49 17.21 -7.47
C LYS A 104 -14.87 16.95 -6.86
N SER A 105 -15.31 15.69 -6.83
CA SER A 105 -16.55 15.29 -6.16
C SER A 105 -16.33 15.17 -4.66
N SER A 106 -15.34 14.38 -4.23
CA SER A 106 -14.91 14.31 -2.83
C SER A 106 -13.56 13.59 -2.68
N PRO A 107 -12.79 13.86 -1.61
CA PRO A 107 -11.61 13.06 -1.27
C PRO A 107 -11.91 11.57 -1.12
N GLN A 108 -13.10 11.22 -0.62
CA GLN A 108 -13.54 9.84 -0.41
C GLN A 108 -13.73 9.08 -1.73
N GLU A 109 -14.35 9.70 -2.74
CA GLU A 109 -14.50 9.05 -4.05
C GLU A 109 -13.16 8.88 -4.75
N ALA A 110 -12.22 9.83 -4.59
CA ALA A 110 -10.86 9.70 -5.10
C ALA A 110 -10.11 8.51 -4.48
N THR A 111 -10.13 8.40 -3.15
CA THR A 111 -9.47 7.28 -2.46
C THR A 111 -10.15 5.95 -2.75
N LYS A 112 -11.48 5.92 -2.83
CA LYS A 112 -12.24 4.71 -3.19
C LYS A 112 -11.89 4.23 -4.61
N TYR A 113 -11.78 5.14 -5.57
CA TYR A 113 -11.29 4.82 -6.92
C TYR A 113 -9.86 4.24 -6.87
N PHE A 114 -8.95 4.90 -6.18
CA PHE A 114 -7.56 4.45 -6.12
C PHE A 114 -7.42 3.10 -5.41
N TYR A 115 -8.20 2.86 -4.36
CA TYR A 115 -8.22 1.59 -3.65
C TYR A 115 -8.80 0.47 -4.52
N HIS A 116 -9.83 0.77 -5.32
CA HIS A 116 -10.34 -0.15 -6.33
C HIS A 116 -9.26 -0.54 -7.33
N VAL A 117 -8.51 0.42 -7.89
CA VAL A 117 -7.39 0.13 -8.79
C VAL A 117 -6.34 -0.75 -8.11
N ALA A 118 -5.94 -0.45 -6.86
CA ALA A 118 -4.96 -1.23 -6.12
C ALA A 118 -5.41 -2.69 -5.86
N ARG A 119 -6.70 -2.92 -5.60
CA ARG A 119 -7.29 -4.26 -5.42
C ARG A 119 -7.40 -5.02 -6.74
N ARG A 120 -7.95 -4.39 -7.78
CA ARG A 120 -8.26 -5.05 -9.05
C ARG A 120 -7.04 -5.27 -9.94
N SER A 121 -5.99 -4.46 -9.79
CA SER A 121 -4.68 -4.69 -10.42
C SER A 121 -3.88 -5.84 -9.79
N ASN A 122 -4.43 -6.53 -8.78
CA ASN A 122 -3.74 -7.54 -7.97
C ASN A 122 -2.52 -7.01 -7.20
N TYR A 123 -2.38 -5.69 -7.05
CA TYR A 123 -1.32 -5.12 -6.21
C TYR A 123 -1.61 -5.42 -4.72
N ILE A 124 -2.86 -5.28 -4.31
CA ILE A 124 -3.39 -5.82 -3.06
C ILE A 124 -3.97 -7.20 -3.37
N ARG A 125 -3.26 -8.26 -2.98
CA ARG A 125 -3.64 -9.66 -3.24
C ARG A 125 -4.73 -10.11 -2.27
N GLU A 126 -5.98 -9.76 -2.56
CA GLU A 126 -7.12 -9.99 -1.66
C GLU A 126 -7.28 -11.45 -1.24
N TYR A 127 -7.01 -12.40 -2.15
CA TYR A 127 -7.09 -13.83 -1.86
C TYR A 127 -6.10 -14.29 -0.79
N ARG A 128 -4.95 -13.62 -0.65
CA ARG A 128 -4.00 -13.88 0.43
C ARG A 128 -4.45 -13.26 1.75
N ILE A 129 -5.00 -12.06 1.69
CA ILE A 129 -5.49 -11.33 2.88
C ILE A 129 -6.68 -12.06 3.51
N ARG A 130 -7.51 -12.74 2.71
CA ARG A 130 -8.61 -13.59 3.23
C ARG A 130 -8.13 -14.73 4.14
N ASN A 131 -6.87 -15.13 4.04
CA ASN A 131 -6.29 -16.15 4.90
C ASN A 131 -5.79 -15.59 6.24
N ASP A 132 -5.73 -14.27 6.41
CA ASP A 132 -5.32 -13.66 7.68
C ASP A 132 -6.33 -14.01 8.78
N VAL A 133 -5.80 -14.36 9.96
CA VAL A 133 -6.65 -14.63 11.14
C VAL A 133 -6.88 -13.33 11.88
N LYS A 134 -8.14 -12.95 12.08
CA LYS A 134 -8.54 -11.70 12.74
C LYS A 134 -9.57 -11.97 13.82
N TRP A 135 -9.38 -11.39 14.99
CA TRP A 135 -10.37 -11.41 16.07
C TRP A 135 -10.25 -10.15 16.93
N VAL A 136 -11.30 -9.88 17.70
CA VAL A 136 -11.33 -8.79 18.68
C VAL A 136 -11.24 -9.39 20.07
N THR A 137 -10.39 -8.83 20.92
CA THR A 137 -10.27 -9.21 22.34
C THR A 137 -10.63 -8.01 23.19
N SER A 138 -11.65 -8.16 24.05
CA SER A 138 -11.99 -7.15 25.05
C SER A 138 -10.97 -7.16 26.18
N THR A 139 -10.47 -5.98 26.51
CA THR A 139 -9.48 -5.77 27.59
C THR A 139 -9.93 -4.62 28.51
N GLU A 140 -9.21 -4.40 29.60
CA GLU A 140 -9.41 -3.22 30.46
C GLU A 140 -9.19 -1.88 29.71
N TYR A 141 -8.43 -1.90 28.62
CA TYR A 141 -8.12 -0.73 27.79
C TYR A 141 -9.05 -0.59 26.57
N GLY A 142 -10.15 -1.34 26.56
CA GLY A 142 -11.10 -1.44 25.46
C GLY A 142 -10.86 -2.65 24.55
N ASP A 143 -11.64 -2.70 23.46
CA ASP A 143 -11.54 -3.75 22.46
C ASP A 143 -10.28 -3.58 21.60
N ILE A 144 -9.45 -4.61 21.54
CA ILE A 144 -8.21 -4.64 20.75
C ILE A 144 -8.37 -5.62 19.58
N ASP A 145 -8.14 -5.13 18.37
CA ASP A 145 -8.06 -5.94 17.17
C ASP A 145 -6.72 -6.69 17.11
N ILE A 146 -6.78 -8.02 17.04
CA ILE A 146 -5.61 -8.88 16.84
C ILE A 146 -5.64 -9.46 15.44
N THR A 147 -4.50 -9.44 14.76
CA THR A 147 -4.35 -9.98 13.41
C THR A 147 -3.06 -10.79 13.30
N ILE A 148 -3.17 -12.00 12.75
CA ILE A 148 -2.03 -12.79 12.27
C ILE A 148 -2.00 -12.65 10.75
N ASN A 149 -0.99 -11.96 10.23
CA ASN A 149 -0.85 -11.72 8.79
C ASN A 149 -0.15 -12.91 8.12
N LEU A 150 -0.92 -13.70 7.38
CA LEU A 150 -0.46 -14.84 6.57
C LEU A 150 -0.26 -14.45 5.09
N SER A 151 -0.67 -13.24 4.71
CA SER A 151 -0.55 -12.73 3.34
C SER A 151 0.89 -12.43 2.89
N LYS A 152 1.81 -12.22 3.83
CA LYS A 152 3.22 -11.96 3.54
C LYS A 152 3.95 -13.29 3.27
N PRO A 153 4.41 -13.54 2.04
CA PRO A 153 5.05 -14.82 1.71
C PRO A 153 6.38 -14.97 2.45
N GLU A 154 6.60 -16.15 3.04
CA GLU A 154 7.93 -16.57 3.48
C GLU A 154 8.83 -16.78 2.26
N LYS A 155 10.11 -16.43 2.38
CA LYS A 155 11.08 -16.60 1.30
C LYS A 155 11.62 -18.01 1.32
N ASP A 156 11.52 -18.71 0.19
CA ASP A 156 12.14 -20.02 -0.04
C ASP A 156 13.68 -19.93 0.17
N PRO A 157 14.32 -20.89 0.88
CA PRO A 157 15.77 -21.00 0.98
C PRO A 157 16.54 -20.84 -0.35
N LYS A 158 16.01 -21.38 -1.46
CA LYS A 158 16.58 -21.21 -2.80
C LYS A 158 16.58 -19.76 -3.26
N ALA A 159 15.47 -19.05 -3.05
CA ALA A 159 15.35 -17.63 -3.37
C ALA A 159 16.27 -16.77 -2.50
N ILE A 160 16.45 -17.13 -1.22
CA ILE A 160 17.42 -16.50 -0.32
C ILE A 160 18.84 -16.69 -0.85
N ALA A 161 19.23 -17.91 -1.22
CA ALA A 161 20.55 -18.21 -1.75
C ALA A 161 20.82 -17.47 -3.08
N ALA A 162 19.82 -17.39 -3.97
CA ALA A 162 19.91 -16.63 -5.22
C ALA A 162 20.07 -15.13 -4.93
N ALA A 163 19.26 -14.57 -4.02
CA ALA A 163 19.31 -13.16 -3.61
C ALA A 163 20.69 -12.75 -3.05
N LEU A 164 21.33 -13.61 -2.26
CA LEU A 164 22.67 -13.35 -1.69
C LEU A 164 23.79 -13.30 -2.75
N LYS A 165 23.60 -13.98 -3.90
CA LYS A 165 24.56 -13.97 -5.01
C LYS A 165 24.37 -12.78 -5.95
N MET A 166 23.25 -12.05 -5.84
CA MET A 166 22.98 -10.90 -6.69
C MET A 166 23.82 -9.70 -6.22
N LYS A 167 24.39 -8.97 -7.18
CA LYS A 167 25.05 -7.69 -6.90
C LYS A 167 24.03 -6.72 -6.31
N GLN A 168 24.48 -5.87 -5.38
CA GLN A 168 23.67 -4.75 -4.92
C GLN A 168 23.28 -3.89 -6.14
N SER A 169 21.98 -3.66 -6.28
CA SER A 169 21.45 -2.72 -7.28
C SER A 169 21.33 -1.36 -6.64
N SER A 170 21.64 -0.31 -7.41
CA SER A 170 21.41 1.09 -7.04
C SER A 170 20.02 1.60 -7.42
N TYR A 171 19.20 0.78 -8.10
CA TYR A 171 17.87 1.18 -8.57
C TYR A 171 16.84 0.06 -8.42
N PRO A 172 15.64 0.34 -7.87
CA PRO A 172 15.32 1.45 -6.97
C PRO A 172 16.17 1.38 -5.67
N LEU A 173 16.39 2.52 -5.02
CA LEU A 173 17.23 2.60 -3.81
C LEU A 173 16.61 1.90 -2.59
N CYS A 174 15.28 1.96 -2.45
CA CYS A 174 14.53 1.19 -1.44
C CYS A 174 13.15 0.78 -1.99
N MET A 175 12.31 0.18 -1.15
CA MET A 175 10.97 -0.28 -1.53
C MET A 175 9.89 0.82 -1.59
N LEU A 176 10.20 2.04 -1.12
CA LEU A 176 9.28 3.18 -1.11
C LEU A 176 9.59 4.21 -2.20
N CYS A 177 10.82 4.25 -2.71
CA CYS A 177 11.23 5.10 -3.82
C CYS A 177 10.19 5.15 -4.97
N PRO A 178 9.79 6.34 -5.47
CA PRO A 178 8.86 6.46 -6.62
C PRO A 178 9.30 5.65 -7.85
N GLU A 179 10.61 5.44 -8.02
CA GLU A 179 11.25 4.59 -9.03
C GLU A 179 10.74 3.14 -9.07
N ASN A 180 10.06 2.70 -8.00
CA ASN A 180 9.38 1.42 -7.96
C ASN A 180 8.16 1.36 -8.87
N GLU A 181 7.49 2.47 -9.19
CA GLU A 181 6.29 2.45 -10.03
C GLU A 181 6.61 1.86 -11.41
N GLY A 182 5.98 0.72 -11.74
CA GLY A 182 6.27 0.01 -12.98
C GLY A 182 7.48 -0.92 -12.94
N TYR A 183 8.22 -1.02 -11.83
CA TYR A 183 9.47 -1.79 -11.76
C TYR A 183 9.23 -3.30 -11.87
N ALA A 184 10.01 -3.98 -12.71
CA ALA A 184 9.88 -5.42 -12.97
C ALA A 184 10.20 -6.31 -11.76
N GLY A 185 10.91 -5.77 -10.77
CA GLY A 185 11.38 -6.55 -9.62
C GLY A 185 12.54 -7.47 -9.97
N ARG A 186 12.99 -8.18 -8.95
CA ARG A 186 14.08 -9.17 -8.94
C ARG A 186 13.90 -10.06 -7.70
N VAL A 187 14.63 -11.16 -7.60
CA VAL A 187 14.47 -12.12 -6.49
C VAL A 187 14.59 -11.47 -5.10
N ASN A 188 15.41 -10.42 -4.98
CA ASN A 188 15.61 -9.69 -3.74
C ASN A 188 14.83 -8.36 -3.63
N HIS A 189 14.01 -7.99 -4.62
CA HIS A 189 13.25 -6.73 -4.64
C HIS A 189 11.92 -6.92 -5.37
N PRO A 190 10.77 -6.65 -4.74
CA PRO A 190 9.48 -7.05 -5.29
C PRO A 190 9.16 -6.35 -6.63
N ALA A 191 8.38 -7.04 -7.46
CA ALA A 191 7.80 -6.43 -8.66
C ALA A 191 6.71 -5.42 -8.30
N ARG A 192 6.57 -4.41 -9.14
CA ARG A 192 5.72 -3.23 -8.96
C ARG A 192 5.15 -2.75 -10.30
N GLN A 193 5.07 -3.63 -11.30
CA GLN A 193 4.51 -3.31 -12.63
C GLN A 193 3.02 -2.94 -12.57
N ASN A 194 2.29 -3.52 -11.60
CA ASN A 194 0.88 -3.23 -11.31
C ASN A 194 0.68 -2.23 -10.15
N HIS A 195 1.76 -1.64 -9.63
CA HIS A 195 1.72 -0.66 -8.54
C HIS A 195 1.60 0.76 -9.09
N ARG A 196 0.84 1.63 -8.39
CA ARG A 196 0.65 3.04 -8.74
C ARG A 196 0.76 3.94 -7.52
N VAL A 197 1.18 5.18 -7.74
CA VAL A 197 1.35 6.20 -6.70
C VAL A 197 0.60 7.49 -7.06
N ILE A 198 0.07 8.19 -6.06
CA ILE A 198 -0.56 9.51 -6.23
C ILE A 198 0.38 10.58 -5.67
N PRO A 199 0.89 11.50 -6.50
CA PRO A 199 1.71 12.61 -6.02
C PRO A 199 0.86 13.65 -5.26
N MET A 200 1.44 14.27 -4.25
CA MET A 200 0.80 15.32 -3.46
C MET A 200 1.82 16.25 -2.82
N ILE A 201 1.34 17.39 -2.32
CA ILE A 201 2.15 18.37 -1.59
C ILE A 201 1.70 18.39 -0.13
N LEU A 202 2.62 18.10 0.79
CA LEU A 202 2.40 18.25 2.24
C LEU A 202 3.26 19.40 2.75
N GLY A 203 2.62 20.46 3.24
CA GLY A 203 3.31 21.73 3.51
C GLY A 203 3.91 22.31 2.23
N SER A 204 5.24 22.29 2.10
CA SER A 204 5.98 22.77 0.92
C SER A 204 6.79 21.69 0.22
N GLU A 205 6.60 20.42 0.61
CA GLU A 205 7.38 19.29 0.12
C GLU A 205 6.53 18.36 -0.75
N ASN A 206 7.17 17.68 -1.70
CA ASN A 206 6.54 16.66 -2.52
C ASN A 206 6.53 15.32 -1.79
N TRP A 207 5.35 14.71 -1.76
CA TRP A 207 5.08 13.42 -1.15
C TRP A 207 4.26 12.56 -2.12
N CYS A 208 4.20 11.28 -1.83
CA CYS A 208 3.45 10.31 -2.61
C CYS A 208 2.57 9.47 -1.68
N LEU A 209 1.37 9.14 -2.15
CA LEU A 209 0.46 8.20 -1.50
C LEU A 209 0.41 6.89 -2.28
N GLN A 210 0.53 5.78 -1.56
CA GLN A 210 0.23 4.45 -2.06
C GLN A 210 -0.54 3.63 -1.04
N TYR A 211 -1.20 2.57 -1.48
CA TYR A 211 -1.69 1.54 -0.56
C TYR A 211 -0.59 0.55 -0.16
N SER A 212 -0.71 0.00 1.05
CA SER A 212 0.09 -1.16 1.47
C SER A 212 -0.40 -2.41 0.74
N PRO A 213 0.49 -3.25 0.19
CA PRO A 213 0.10 -4.53 -0.41
C PRO A 213 -0.22 -5.59 0.67
N TYR A 214 0.17 -5.34 1.93
CA TYR A 214 -0.08 -6.20 3.09
C TYR A 214 -0.99 -5.45 4.06
N VAL A 215 -2.30 -5.52 3.81
CA VAL A 215 -3.30 -4.66 4.45
C VAL A 215 -3.66 -5.19 5.84
N TYR A 216 -3.45 -4.38 6.88
CA TYR A 216 -3.90 -4.71 8.24
C TYR A 216 -5.34 -4.28 8.51
N TYR A 217 -5.70 -3.09 8.03
CA TYR A 217 -7.00 -2.43 8.22
C TYR A 217 -7.47 -1.78 6.93
N ASN A 218 -8.75 -1.37 6.86
CA ASN A 218 -9.35 -0.84 5.65
C ASN A 218 -8.55 0.36 5.09
N GLU A 219 -8.27 0.32 3.79
CA GLU A 219 -7.55 1.37 3.07
C GLU A 219 -6.17 1.72 3.68
N HIS A 220 -5.48 0.74 4.28
CA HIS A 220 -4.12 0.90 4.81
C HIS A 220 -3.17 1.47 3.74
N CYS A 221 -2.73 2.70 3.96
CA CYS A 221 -1.90 3.46 3.04
C CYS A 221 -0.56 3.88 3.67
N ILE A 222 0.38 4.21 2.78
CA ILE A 222 1.72 4.70 3.08
C ILE A 222 1.87 6.03 2.37
N VAL A 223 2.27 7.06 3.11
CA VAL A 223 2.52 8.40 2.60
C VAL A 223 4.00 8.68 2.74
N PHE A 224 4.76 8.77 1.65
CA PHE A 224 6.22 8.81 1.70
C PHE A 224 6.77 10.01 0.96
N ASN A 225 7.94 10.49 1.40
CA ASN A 225 8.61 11.63 0.78
C ASN A 225 9.01 11.25 -0.65
N GLU A 226 8.85 12.13 -1.64
CA GLU A 226 9.29 11.82 -3.01
C GLU A 226 10.81 11.55 -3.05
N LYS A 227 11.58 12.25 -2.22
CA LYS A 227 13.03 12.07 -2.10
C LYS A 227 13.37 10.93 -1.15
N HIS A 228 14.40 10.17 -1.49
CA HIS A 228 14.99 9.17 -0.60
C HIS A 228 15.78 9.86 0.52
N VAL A 229 15.10 10.26 1.58
CA VAL A 229 15.69 10.86 2.77
C VAL A 229 15.35 10.03 4.00
N PRO A 230 16.28 9.84 4.96
CA PRO A 230 15.99 9.09 6.18
C PRO A 230 14.82 9.69 6.95
N MET A 231 14.06 8.81 7.59
CA MET A 231 12.92 9.16 8.42
C MET A 231 13.36 9.99 9.63
N LYS A 232 12.63 11.08 9.92
CA LYS A 232 12.90 11.93 11.07
C LYS A 232 11.64 12.54 11.65
N ILE A 233 11.42 12.34 12.95
CA ILE A 233 10.32 12.99 13.66
C ILE A 233 10.72 14.40 14.08
N THR A 234 9.92 15.37 13.68
CA THR A 234 10.16 16.80 13.87
C THR A 234 8.83 17.52 14.11
N LYS A 235 8.89 18.74 14.63
CA LYS A 235 7.72 19.63 14.72
C LYS A 235 7.05 19.85 13.36
N GLU A 236 7.86 20.01 12.30
CA GLU A 236 7.40 20.08 10.91
C GLU A 236 6.73 18.78 10.45
N GLY A 237 7.11 17.64 11.02
CA GLY A 237 6.43 16.36 10.84
C GLY A 237 4.96 16.42 11.26
N PHE A 238 4.65 16.99 12.43
CA PHE A 238 3.26 17.14 12.88
C PHE A 238 2.44 18.02 11.94
N LYS A 239 3.02 19.12 11.45
CA LYS A 239 2.38 19.98 10.44
C LYS A 239 2.07 19.22 9.14
N ARG A 240 2.98 18.33 8.70
CA ARG A 240 2.77 17.46 7.53
C ARG A 240 1.62 16.48 7.75
N LEU A 241 1.50 15.90 8.94
CA LEU A 241 0.37 15.01 9.29
C LEU A 241 -0.97 15.78 9.21
N PHE A 242 -1.03 17.01 9.73
CA PHE A 242 -2.23 17.86 9.60
C PHE A 242 -2.54 18.20 8.14
N SER A 243 -1.52 18.58 7.35
CA SER A 243 -1.69 18.86 5.92
C SER A 243 -2.25 17.67 5.13
N PHE A 244 -1.98 16.44 5.58
CA PHE A 244 -2.55 15.23 4.98
C PHE A 244 -4.02 15.04 5.37
N VAL A 245 -4.38 15.12 6.65
CA VAL A 245 -5.78 14.93 7.09
C VAL A 245 -6.71 16.05 6.62
N GLU A 246 -6.19 17.25 6.37
CA GLU A 246 -6.94 18.32 5.69
C GLU A 246 -7.35 17.93 4.26
N LYS A 247 -6.51 17.16 3.56
CA LYS A 247 -6.83 16.64 2.22
C LYS A 247 -7.73 15.41 2.29
N PHE A 248 -7.53 14.56 3.28
CA PHE A 248 -8.23 13.29 3.45
C PHE A 248 -8.82 13.16 4.86
N PRO A 249 -9.93 13.88 5.17
CA PRO A 249 -10.46 13.99 6.53
C PRO A 249 -11.05 12.70 7.08
N HIS A 250 -11.34 11.72 6.23
CA HIS A 250 -11.79 10.38 6.61
C HIS A 250 -10.64 9.44 6.96
N TYR A 251 -9.38 9.86 6.78
CA TYR A 251 -8.21 9.06 7.11
C TYR A 251 -7.55 9.54 8.40
N PHE A 252 -6.92 8.61 9.12
CA PHE A 252 -5.86 8.95 10.05
C PHE A 252 -4.50 8.83 9.34
N VAL A 253 -3.48 9.47 9.92
CA VAL A 253 -2.08 9.30 9.52
C VAL A 253 -1.18 9.43 10.75
N GLY A 254 -0.12 8.64 10.79
CA GLY A 254 0.83 8.63 11.89
C GLY A 254 2.21 8.21 11.43
N SER A 255 3.20 8.46 12.27
CA SER A 255 4.60 8.17 11.98
C SER A 255 5.19 7.30 13.08
N ASN A 256 6.01 6.32 12.70
CA ASN A 256 6.81 5.56 13.66
C ASN A 256 7.93 6.45 14.22
N ALA A 257 8.50 6.12 15.39
CA ALA A 257 9.64 6.90 15.88
C ALA A 257 10.86 6.74 14.95
N ASP A 258 11.75 7.73 14.94
CA ASP A 258 13.01 7.68 14.19
C ASP A 258 14.13 6.92 14.94
N LEU A 259 13.75 5.84 15.64
CA LEU A 259 14.64 5.03 16.48
C LEU A 259 14.98 3.69 15.83
N PRO A 260 16.20 3.16 15.97
CA PRO A 260 16.58 1.86 15.41
C PRO A 260 15.75 0.66 15.90
N ILE A 261 15.07 0.82 17.03
CA ILE A 261 14.31 -0.24 17.72
C ILE A 261 12.83 -0.29 17.34
N VAL A 262 12.31 0.66 16.55
CA VAL A 262 10.92 0.60 16.10
C VAL A 262 10.76 -0.38 14.94
N GLY A 263 10.03 -1.47 15.20
CA GLY A 263 9.91 -2.61 14.28
C GLY A 263 9.49 -2.23 12.85
N GLY A 264 9.97 -3.02 11.88
CA GLY A 264 9.49 -3.05 10.49
C GLY A 264 9.67 -1.78 9.64
N SER A 265 10.16 -0.69 10.22
CA SER A 265 10.22 0.61 9.55
C SER A 265 11.33 0.66 8.52
N VAL A 266 11.03 1.17 7.32
CA VAL A 266 12.05 1.55 6.34
C VAL A 266 12.65 2.89 6.81
N LEU A 267 13.53 2.84 7.81
CA LEU A 267 14.13 4.05 8.41
C LEU A 267 14.96 4.87 7.39
N THR A 268 15.35 4.25 6.28
CA THR A 268 16.10 4.89 5.20
C THR A 268 15.25 5.81 4.33
N HIS A 269 13.93 5.80 4.47
CA HIS A 269 13.02 6.63 3.66
C HIS A 269 11.88 7.19 4.52
N ASP A 270 11.75 8.51 4.61
CA ASP A 270 10.74 9.20 5.39
C ASP A 270 9.33 8.89 4.89
N HIS A 271 8.50 8.34 5.77
CA HIS A 271 7.15 7.89 5.45
C HIS A 271 6.24 7.86 6.68
N TYR A 272 4.95 7.89 6.40
CA TYR A 272 3.86 7.78 7.35
C TYR A 272 2.98 6.60 6.99
N GLN A 273 2.26 6.10 7.99
CA GLN A 273 1.26 5.06 7.87
C GLN A 273 -0.11 5.67 8.13
N GLY A 274 -1.09 5.36 7.30
CA GLY A 274 -2.43 5.92 7.43
C GLY A 274 -3.49 5.00 6.85
N GLY A 275 -4.73 5.47 6.83
CA GLY A 275 -5.86 4.77 6.19
C GLY A 275 -7.20 5.12 6.82
N ASN A 276 -8.24 4.41 6.41
CA ASN A 276 -9.61 4.64 6.85
C ASN A 276 -9.99 3.66 7.95
N TYR A 277 -9.51 3.94 9.16
CA TYR A 277 -9.70 3.06 10.31
C TYR A 277 -9.57 3.82 11.63
N THR A 278 -10.35 3.41 12.62
CA THR A 278 -10.30 3.99 13.98
C THR A 278 -9.73 2.97 14.95
N PHE A 279 -8.45 3.11 15.29
CA PHE A 279 -7.78 2.23 16.27
C PHE A 279 -8.36 2.34 17.67
N ALA A 280 -8.22 1.28 18.45
CA ALA A 280 -8.56 1.23 19.87
C ALA A 280 -7.96 2.40 20.66
N MET A 281 -6.68 2.72 20.46
CA MET A 281 -6.00 3.86 21.09
C MET A 281 -6.63 5.22 20.77
N ALA A 282 -7.25 5.38 19.59
CA ALA A 282 -7.95 6.61 19.21
C ALA A 282 -9.29 6.75 19.95
N LYS A 283 -9.92 5.63 20.33
CA LYS A 283 -11.19 5.59 21.08
C LYS A 283 -10.99 5.66 22.60
N ALA A 284 -9.84 5.22 23.10
CA ALA A 284 -9.54 5.18 24.53
C ALA A 284 -9.74 6.56 25.19
N PRO A 285 -10.38 6.67 26.36
CA PRO A 285 -10.62 7.95 27.01
C PRO A 285 -9.33 8.53 27.61
N ILE A 286 -9.33 9.84 27.87
CA ILE A 286 -8.33 10.46 28.74
C ILE A 286 -8.64 10.01 30.18
N GLU A 287 -7.65 9.42 30.86
CA GLU A 287 -7.74 9.00 32.25
C GLU A 287 -7.27 10.11 33.20
N THR A 288 -6.15 10.76 32.87
CA THR A 288 -5.57 11.83 33.69
C THR A 288 -5.33 13.06 32.82
N LEU A 289 -5.99 14.17 33.14
CA LEU A 289 -5.74 15.46 32.49
C LEU A 289 -4.37 16.00 32.91
N VAL A 290 -3.67 16.62 31.96
CA VAL A 290 -2.42 17.34 32.20
C VAL A 290 -2.49 18.71 31.55
N SER A 291 -1.89 19.72 32.18
CA SER A 291 -1.82 21.08 31.65
C SER A 291 -0.38 21.46 31.28
N PHE A 292 -0.26 22.36 30.32
CA PHE A 292 1.02 22.89 29.87
C PHE A 292 0.95 24.41 29.80
N ASP A 293 1.81 25.09 30.55
CA ASP A 293 1.87 26.55 30.57
C ASP A 293 2.02 27.12 29.14
N GLY A 294 1.13 28.06 28.80
CA GLY A 294 1.08 28.72 27.49
C GLY A 294 0.27 27.97 26.42
N PHE A 295 -0.44 26.89 26.78
CA PHE A 295 -1.25 26.09 25.86
C PHE A 295 -2.68 25.89 26.40
N ASP A 296 -3.28 26.95 26.95
CA ASP A 296 -4.63 26.91 27.55
C ASP A 296 -5.73 26.57 26.52
N ASP A 297 -5.44 26.70 25.22
CA ASP A 297 -6.31 26.33 24.09
C ASP A 297 -6.17 24.85 23.66
N VAL A 298 -5.26 24.08 24.26
CA VAL A 298 -5.05 22.65 23.97
C VAL A 298 -5.34 21.80 25.20
N THR A 299 -6.36 20.96 25.12
CA THR A 299 -6.62 19.93 26.13
C THR A 299 -5.61 18.80 25.96
N ALA A 300 -4.87 18.48 27.02
CA ALA A 300 -3.92 17.39 27.03
C ALA A 300 -4.24 16.37 28.14
N GLY A 301 -3.91 15.10 27.91
CA GLY A 301 -4.16 14.06 28.90
C GLY A 301 -3.48 12.72 28.61
N ILE A 302 -3.21 11.97 29.67
CA ILE A 302 -2.76 10.59 29.62
C ILE A 302 -3.98 9.71 29.30
N VAL A 303 -3.85 8.87 28.28
CA VAL A 303 -4.92 8.01 27.78
C VAL A 303 -4.95 6.70 28.57
N CYS A 304 -6.16 6.17 28.85
CA CYS A 304 -6.34 4.81 29.39
C CYS A 304 -5.88 3.77 28.36
N TRP A 305 -4.57 3.49 28.34
CA TRP A 305 -3.90 2.65 27.35
C TRP A 305 -2.71 1.94 28.01
N PRO A 306 -2.34 0.70 27.61
CA PRO A 306 -1.28 -0.07 28.28
C PRO A 306 0.12 0.52 28.10
N MET A 307 0.28 1.53 27.24
CA MET A 307 1.54 2.23 26.99
C MET A 307 1.40 3.71 27.26
N SER A 308 2.52 4.40 27.52
CA SER A 308 2.55 5.84 27.73
C SER A 308 2.09 6.61 26.49
N VAL A 309 0.88 7.15 26.54
CA VAL A 309 0.26 7.93 25.44
C VAL A 309 -0.28 9.23 25.98
N ILE A 310 0.13 10.34 25.36
CA ILE A 310 -0.45 11.67 25.60
C ILE A 310 -1.35 12.01 24.40
N ARG A 311 -2.61 12.33 24.67
CA ARG A 311 -3.53 12.88 23.67
C ARG A 311 -3.55 14.41 23.77
N LEU A 312 -3.48 15.06 22.62
CA LEU A 312 -3.69 16.50 22.48
C LEU A 312 -4.97 16.72 21.66
N VAL A 313 -5.83 17.62 22.11
CA VAL A 313 -7.08 18.01 21.45
C VAL A 313 -7.20 19.53 21.47
N GLY A 314 -7.51 20.13 20.33
CA GLY A 314 -7.72 21.56 20.19
C GLY A 314 -8.20 21.91 18.79
N GLU A 315 -8.66 23.14 18.61
CA GLU A 315 -9.09 23.65 17.29
C GLU A 315 -7.93 24.29 16.52
N ASN A 316 -6.94 24.85 17.23
CA ASN A 316 -5.78 25.47 16.63
C ASN A 316 -4.67 24.43 16.36
N THR A 317 -4.55 24.00 15.11
CA THR A 317 -3.54 23.03 14.67
C THR A 317 -2.11 23.49 14.94
N ALA A 318 -1.84 24.80 14.89
CA ALA A 318 -0.52 25.36 15.20
C ALA A 318 -0.17 25.17 16.69
N SER A 319 -1.09 25.48 17.60
CA SER A 319 -0.89 25.27 19.05
C SER A 319 -0.65 23.79 19.37
N ILE A 320 -1.39 22.87 18.73
CA ILE A 320 -1.19 21.43 18.89
C ILE A 320 0.19 21.00 18.40
N CYS A 321 0.61 21.45 17.22
CA CYS A 321 1.94 21.13 16.69
C CYS A 321 3.07 21.68 17.57
N ASP A 322 2.89 22.88 18.12
CA ASP A 322 3.83 23.53 19.01
C ASP A 322 4.00 22.77 20.32
N LEU A 323 2.88 22.36 20.93
CA LEU A 323 2.90 21.54 22.14
C LEU A 323 3.47 20.13 21.87
N ALA A 324 3.08 19.48 20.77
CA ALA A 324 3.62 18.19 20.37
C ALA A 324 5.14 18.25 20.15
N GLY A 325 5.64 19.33 19.56
CA GLY A 325 7.08 19.60 19.45
C GLY A 325 7.77 19.73 20.80
N LYS A 326 7.19 20.52 21.72
CA LYS A 326 7.70 20.67 23.10
C LYS A 326 7.77 19.33 23.84
N ILE A 327 6.74 18.49 23.71
CA ILE A 327 6.70 17.14 24.30
C ILE A 327 7.78 16.24 23.68
N LEU A 328 7.88 16.22 22.35
CA LEU A 328 8.89 15.45 21.62
C LEU A 328 10.31 15.80 22.08
N ASP A 329 10.63 17.08 22.19
CA ASP A 329 11.95 17.54 22.63
C ASP A 329 12.24 17.09 24.07
N LYS A 330 11.23 17.08 24.94
CA LYS A 330 11.36 16.58 26.32
C LYS A 330 11.51 15.06 26.41
N TRP A 331 10.89 14.29 25.51
CA TRP A 331 11.10 12.83 25.48
C TRP A 331 12.47 12.43 24.93
N ARG A 332 13.14 13.32 24.20
CA ARG A 332 14.48 13.08 23.65
C ARG A 332 15.62 13.46 24.58
N SER A 333 15.36 14.27 25.59
CA SER A 333 16.35 14.73 26.59
C SER A 333 16.44 13.79 27.77
#